data_AF-A0A026WLP6-F1
#
_entry.id   AF-A0A026WLP6-F1
#
_cell.length_a   1.000
_cell.length_b   1.000
_cell.length_c   1.000
_cell.angle_alpha   90.00
_cell.angle_beta   90.00
_cell.angle_gamma   90.00
#
_symmetry.space_group_name_H-M   'P 1'
#
loop_
_entity.id
_entity.type
_entity.pdbx_description
1 polymer ?
#
loop_
_entity_poly.entity_id
_entity_poly.type
_entity_poly.pdbx_seq_one_letter_code
_entity_poly.pdbx_strand_id
1 'polypeptide(L)'
;MYEGDWCNDQRHGYGILSKISRDGEIRKVYAGDWVNGKKHGFGSNWYEDDSYYEGRFRSNKRDGYGQIWYTCDGYYQGTWVNDRYHGEGMLVQGNGNIYEGQFANGRKEGGGVFYHLDTRRVQEGSWKNDVCTNSTTEDIGGRRSALHPPSLHIPRINGQALLLH
;
A
#
# COMPACT_ATOMS: atom_id res chain seq x y z
N MET A 1 -4.16 -9.54 -23.42
CA MET A 1 -3.11 -8.94 -24.28
C MET A 1 -1.89 -8.65 -23.44
N TYR A 2 -0.69 -8.95 -23.93
CA TYR A 2 0.56 -8.62 -23.25
C TYR A 2 1.47 -7.86 -24.21
N GLU A 3 2.13 -6.84 -23.68
CA GLU A 3 3.10 -6.01 -24.39
C GLU A 3 4.32 -5.85 -23.49
N GLY A 4 5.49 -6.34 -23.91
CA GLY A 4 6.70 -6.35 -23.08
C GLY A 4 7.71 -7.38 -23.56
N ASP A 5 8.75 -7.60 -22.76
CA ASP A 5 9.85 -8.48 -23.14
C ASP A 5 9.50 -9.98 -22.99
N TRP A 6 10.18 -10.80 -23.78
CA TRP A 6 10.02 -12.25 -23.79
C TRP A 6 11.37 -12.94 -23.71
N CYS A 7 11.43 -14.05 -22.97
CA CYS A 7 12.57 -14.95 -22.91
C CYS A 7 12.07 -16.40 -22.82
N ASN A 8 12.52 -17.28 -23.71
CA ASN A 8 12.11 -18.69 -23.78
C ASN A 8 10.57 -18.86 -23.79
N ASP A 9 9.88 -18.14 -24.68
CA ASP A 9 8.42 -18.13 -24.82
C ASP A 9 7.64 -17.75 -23.54
N GLN A 10 8.32 -17.10 -22.59
CA GLN A 10 7.73 -16.62 -21.35
C GLN A 10 7.93 -15.11 -21.21
N ARG A 11 6.95 -14.44 -20.60
CA ARG A 11 7.08 -13.03 -20.21
C ARG A 11 8.31 -12.87 -19.31
N HIS A 12 9.17 -11.92 -19.66
CA HIS A 12 10.40 -11.62 -18.94
C HIS A 12 10.64 -10.10 -19.00
N GLY A 13 11.53 -9.55 -18.18
CA GLY A 13 11.84 -8.13 -18.24
C GLY A 13 10.63 -7.26 -17.90
N TYR A 14 10.50 -6.09 -18.50
CA TYR A 14 9.38 -5.20 -18.21
C TYR A 14 8.21 -5.48 -19.15
N GLY A 15 6.98 -5.40 -18.64
CA GLY A 15 5.81 -5.51 -19.52
C GLY A 15 4.48 -5.20 -18.88
N ILE A 16 3.50 -4.97 -19.75
CA ILE A 16 2.14 -4.59 -19.45
C ILE A 16 1.21 -5.74 -19.84
N LEU A 17 0.40 -6.19 -18.88
CA LEU A 17 -0.70 -7.12 -19.08
C LEU A 17 -2.01 -6.35 -19.05
N SER A 18 -2.82 -6.51 -20.09
CA SER A 18 -4.17 -5.94 -20.19
C SER A 18 -5.20 -7.03 -20.49
N LYS A 19 -6.42 -6.87 -19.95
CA LYS A 19 -7.60 -7.68 -20.23
C LYS A 19 -8.48 -6.93 -21.22
N ILE A 20 -9.03 -7.65 -22.20
CA ILE A 20 -10.00 -7.11 -23.16
C ILE A 20 -11.34 -7.75 -22.79
N SER A 21 -12.34 -6.93 -22.50
CA SER A 21 -13.72 -7.36 -22.24
C SER A 21 -14.47 -7.65 -23.55
N ARG A 22 -15.68 -8.19 -23.44
CA ARG A 22 -16.48 -8.62 -24.61
C ARG A 22 -16.92 -7.46 -25.51
N ASP A 23 -17.10 -6.28 -24.93
CA ASP A 23 -17.42 -5.01 -25.60
C ASP A 23 -16.18 -4.30 -26.16
N GLY A 24 -14.99 -4.88 -26.00
CA GLY A 24 -13.74 -4.33 -26.52
C GLY A 24 -13.05 -3.33 -25.60
N GLU A 25 -13.56 -3.08 -24.40
CA GLU A 25 -12.87 -2.26 -23.41
C GLU A 25 -11.55 -2.94 -23.01
N ILE A 26 -10.46 -2.16 -22.98
CA ILE A 26 -9.14 -2.62 -22.58
C ILE A 26 -8.86 -2.08 -21.18
N ARG A 27 -8.77 -2.97 -20.19
CA ARG A 27 -8.30 -2.62 -18.84
C ARG A 27 -6.88 -3.14 -18.62
N LYS A 28 -6.01 -2.25 -18.14
CA LYS A 28 -4.70 -2.64 -17.63
C LYS A 28 -4.88 -3.49 -16.37
N VAL A 29 -4.14 -4.58 -16.27
CA VAL A 29 -4.16 -5.51 -15.12
C VAL A 29 -2.87 -5.43 -14.34
N TYR A 30 -1.74 -5.35 -15.03
CA TYR A 30 -0.43 -5.25 -14.41
C TYR A 30 0.56 -4.51 -15.31
N ALA A 31 1.47 -3.77 -14.70
CA ALA A 31 2.63 -3.18 -15.36
C ALA A 31 3.82 -3.30 -14.41
N GLY A 32 4.92 -3.88 -14.85
CA GLY A 32 6.08 -4.10 -13.98
C GLY A 32 6.99 -5.21 -14.48
N ASP A 33 7.84 -5.69 -13.59
CA ASP A 33 8.84 -6.71 -13.92
C ASP A 33 8.23 -8.11 -13.99
N TRP A 34 8.76 -8.91 -14.90
CA TRP A 34 8.38 -10.29 -15.16
C TRP A 34 9.62 -11.17 -15.12
N VAL A 35 9.48 -12.34 -14.49
CA VAL A 35 10.47 -13.41 -14.54
C VAL A 35 9.74 -14.72 -14.77
N ASN A 36 10.07 -15.41 -15.87
CA ASN A 36 9.54 -16.73 -16.23
C ASN A 36 8.01 -16.78 -16.19
N GLY A 37 7.37 -15.78 -16.81
CA GLY A 37 5.91 -15.68 -16.90
C GLY A 37 5.21 -15.22 -15.62
N LYS A 38 5.94 -14.89 -14.55
CA LYS A 38 5.38 -14.45 -13.26
C LYS A 38 5.75 -13.00 -12.96
N LYS A 39 4.84 -12.25 -12.33
CA LYS A 39 5.11 -10.92 -11.78
C LYS A 39 6.25 -11.03 -10.77
N HIS A 40 7.22 -10.14 -10.89
CA HIS A 40 8.41 -10.09 -10.07
C HIS A 40 8.81 -8.61 -9.87
N GLY A 41 9.86 -8.37 -9.09
CA GLY A 41 10.47 -7.04 -9.01
C GLY A 41 9.48 -5.98 -8.52
N PHE A 42 9.48 -4.79 -9.11
CA PHE A 42 8.52 -3.74 -8.80
C PHE A 42 7.40 -3.73 -9.85
N GLY A 43 6.18 -3.39 -9.44
CA GLY A 43 5.10 -3.19 -10.37
C GLY A 43 3.83 -2.64 -9.74
N SER A 44 2.91 -2.32 -10.65
CA SER A 44 1.58 -1.80 -10.36
C SER A 44 0.54 -2.82 -10.82
N ASN A 45 -0.47 -3.08 -9.99
CA ASN A 45 -1.53 -4.04 -10.26
C ASN A 45 -2.90 -3.42 -10.04
N TRP A 46 -3.77 -3.56 -11.03
CA TRP A 46 -5.18 -3.16 -10.96
C TRP A 46 -6.03 -4.42 -10.82
N TYR A 47 -6.80 -4.49 -9.75
CA TYR A 47 -7.65 -5.64 -9.46
C TYR A 47 -9.06 -5.45 -10.04
N GLU A 48 -9.85 -6.52 -10.02
CA GLU A 48 -11.22 -6.51 -10.56
C GLU A 48 -12.19 -5.76 -9.64
N ASP A 49 -11.89 -5.67 -8.34
CA ASP A 49 -12.64 -4.90 -7.34
C ASP A 49 -12.26 -3.40 -7.32
N ASP A 50 -11.62 -2.92 -8.38
CA ASP A 50 -11.03 -1.58 -8.51
C ASP A 50 -9.92 -1.23 -7.50
N SER A 51 -9.50 -2.18 -6.65
CA SER A 51 -8.33 -1.96 -5.81
C SER A 51 -7.06 -1.83 -6.66
N TYR A 52 -6.09 -1.10 -6.13
CA TYR A 52 -4.83 -0.80 -6.79
C TYR A 52 -3.68 -1.14 -5.86
N TYR A 53 -2.66 -1.84 -6.33
CA TYR A 53 -1.43 -2.10 -5.58
C TYR A 53 -0.22 -1.58 -6.36
N GLU A 54 0.72 -0.99 -5.63
CA GLU A 54 2.03 -0.63 -6.13
C GLU A 54 3.10 -1.13 -5.15
N GLY A 55 4.09 -1.86 -5.64
CA GLY A 55 5.14 -2.38 -4.78
C GLY A 55 5.83 -3.59 -5.35
N ARG A 56 6.47 -4.34 -4.45
CA ARG A 56 7.29 -5.48 -4.82
C ARG A 56 6.51 -6.77 -4.98
N PHE A 57 6.83 -7.51 -6.03
CA PHE A 57 6.32 -8.83 -6.32
C PHE A 57 7.43 -9.88 -6.31
N ARG A 58 7.06 -11.09 -5.90
CA ARG A 58 7.87 -12.30 -6.06
C ARG A 58 6.98 -13.45 -6.46
N SER A 59 7.19 -13.97 -7.66
CA SER A 59 6.48 -15.15 -8.18
C SER A 59 4.95 -15.00 -8.12
N ASN A 60 4.43 -13.89 -8.68
CA ASN A 60 3.01 -13.49 -8.69
C ASN A 60 2.41 -13.01 -7.36
N LYS A 61 3.15 -13.05 -6.25
CA LYS A 61 2.68 -12.60 -4.94
C LYS A 61 3.32 -11.29 -4.54
N ARG A 62 2.61 -10.45 -3.79
CA ARG A 62 3.18 -9.27 -3.13
C ARG A 62 4.19 -9.73 -2.08
N ASP A 63 5.41 -9.21 -2.16
CA ASP A 63 6.55 -9.65 -1.36
C ASP A 63 7.60 -8.54 -1.29
N GLY A 64 7.83 -8.00 -0.11
CA GLY A 64 8.59 -6.77 0.12
C GLY A 64 7.68 -5.57 0.38
N TYR A 65 8.23 -4.35 0.31
CA TYR A 65 7.46 -3.14 0.58
C TYR A 65 6.47 -2.81 -0.54
N GLY A 66 5.28 -2.32 -0.18
CA GLY A 66 4.29 -1.83 -1.12
C GLY A 66 3.06 -1.21 -0.46
N GLN A 67 2.24 -0.57 -1.28
CA GLN A 67 1.01 0.08 -0.89
C GLN A 67 -0.17 -0.50 -1.68
N ILE A 68 -1.28 -0.74 -1.01
CA ILE A 68 -2.56 -1.10 -1.63
C ILE A 68 -3.62 -0.08 -1.23
N TRP A 69 -4.39 0.38 -2.20
CA TRP A 69 -5.59 1.19 -2.02
C TRP A 69 -6.79 0.30 -2.31
N TYR A 70 -7.65 0.12 -1.32
CA TYR A 70 -8.88 -0.64 -1.47
C TYR A 70 -10.02 0.28 -1.89
N THR A 71 -10.91 -0.23 -2.74
CA THR A 71 -12.13 0.47 -3.12
C THR A 71 -13.03 0.56 -1.88
N CYS A 72 -13.10 1.75 -1.28
CA CYS A 72 -13.90 2.07 -0.09
C CYS A 72 -13.40 1.52 1.27
N ASP A 73 -12.44 0.59 1.33
CA ASP A 73 -11.97 -0.02 2.59
C ASP A 73 -10.68 0.61 3.16
N GLY A 74 -10.25 1.73 2.61
CA GLY A 74 -9.03 2.44 3.04
C GLY A 74 -7.78 1.95 2.30
N TYR A 75 -6.63 1.96 2.96
CA TYR A 75 -5.37 1.56 2.33
C TYR A 75 -4.38 0.97 3.33
N TYR A 76 -3.45 0.17 2.85
CA TYR A 76 -2.32 -0.31 3.63
C TYR A 76 -1.02 0.04 2.95
N GLN A 77 -0.03 0.45 3.75
CA GLN A 77 1.34 0.72 3.31
C GLN A 77 2.29 0.04 4.28
N GLY A 78 3.14 -0.85 3.77
CA GLY A 78 4.07 -1.59 4.63
C GLY A 78 4.72 -2.77 3.94
N THR A 79 5.26 -3.67 4.75
CA THR A 79 5.92 -4.86 4.26
C THR A 79 4.92 -5.98 3.97
N TRP A 80 5.14 -6.72 2.89
CA TRP A 80 4.34 -7.85 2.45
C TRP A 80 5.17 -9.11 2.44
N VAL A 81 4.56 -10.24 2.80
CA VAL A 81 5.13 -11.57 2.61
C VAL A 81 4.02 -12.49 2.10
N ASN A 82 4.20 -13.05 0.90
CA ASN A 82 3.23 -13.95 0.28
C ASN A 82 1.78 -13.42 0.31
N ASP A 83 1.57 -12.19 -0.19
CA ASP A 83 0.26 -11.50 -0.24
C ASP A 83 -0.36 -11.12 1.09
N ARG A 84 0.37 -11.25 2.20
CA ARG A 84 -0.10 -10.88 3.54
C ARG A 84 0.71 -9.71 4.09
N TYR A 85 0.05 -8.80 4.81
CA TYR A 85 0.75 -7.80 5.61
C TYR A 85 1.72 -8.47 6.59
N HIS A 86 2.90 -7.90 6.73
CA HIS A 86 3.96 -8.46 7.57
C HIS A 86 4.91 -7.35 8.02
N GLY A 87 5.58 -7.50 9.16
CA GLY A 87 6.52 -6.51 9.69
C GLY A 87 5.84 -5.17 9.98
N GLU A 88 6.57 -4.07 9.88
CA GLU A 88 6.03 -2.73 10.12
C GLU A 88 5.13 -2.27 8.96
N GLY A 89 4.01 -1.63 9.30
CA GLY A 89 3.11 -1.03 8.35
C GLY A 89 2.10 -0.07 8.97
N MET A 90 1.34 0.60 8.10
CA MET A 90 0.23 1.47 8.44
C MET A 90 -1.01 1.01 7.68
N LEU A 91 -2.09 0.77 8.42
CA LEU A 91 -3.41 0.43 7.90
C LEU A 91 -4.37 1.59 8.21
N VAL A 92 -4.88 2.22 7.16
CA VAL A 92 -6.01 3.14 7.25
C VAL A 92 -7.27 2.38 6.88
N GLN A 93 -8.24 2.38 7.78
CA GLN A 93 -9.52 1.68 7.61
C GLN A 93 -10.53 2.58 6.90
N GLY A 94 -11.57 2.00 6.30
CA GLY A 94 -12.63 2.76 5.60
C GLY A 94 -13.38 3.77 6.48
N ASN A 95 -13.38 3.60 7.81
CA ASN A 95 -13.94 4.56 8.76
C ASN A 95 -12.95 5.69 9.17
N GLY A 96 -11.76 5.72 8.58
CA GLY A 96 -10.70 6.67 8.87
C GLY A 96 -9.76 6.29 10.02
N ASN A 97 -10.08 5.27 10.83
CA ASN A 97 -9.18 4.83 11.89
C ASN A 97 -7.85 4.34 11.31
N ILE A 98 -6.78 4.57 12.07
CA ILE A 98 -5.43 4.26 11.63
C ILE A 98 -4.79 3.31 12.63
N TYR A 99 -4.12 2.27 12.13
CA TYR A 99 -3.20 1.46 12.92
C TYR A 99 -1.80 1.55 12.31
N GLU A 100 -0.83 1.95 13.11
CA GLU A 100 0.59 1.95 12.79
C GLU A 100 1.29 0.96 13.71
N GLY A 101 2.02 0.00 13.15
CA GLY A 101 2.77 -0.96 13.96
C GLY A 101 3.04 -2.26 13.23
N GLN A 102 3.21 -3.31 14.02
CA GLN A 102 3.65 -4.61 13.53
C GLN A 102 2.48 -5.47 13.04
N PHE A 103 2.76 -6.22 11.97
CA PHE A 103 1.86 -7.17 11.36
C PHE A 103 2.53 -8.54 11.23
N ALA A 104 1.74 -9.60 11.38
CA ALA A 104 2.14 -10.96 11.07
C ALA A 104 0.98 -11.70 10.39
N ASN A 105 1.25 -12.30 9.23
CA ASN A 105 0.27 -13.08 8.48
C ASN A 105 -1.05 -12.33 8.19
N GLY A 106 -0.97 -11.02 7.93
CA GLY A 106 -2.13 -10.19 7.62
C GLY A 106 -2.86 -9.64 8.84
N ARG A 107 -2.37 -9.88 10.06
CA ARG A 107 -2.98 -9.45 11.31
C ARG A 107 -2.06 -8.50 12.07
N LYS A 108 -2.62 -7.60 12.86
CA LYS A 108 -1.86 -6.80 13.83
C LYS A 108 -1.27 -7.73 14.89
N GLU A 109 0.02 -7.61 15.13
CA GLU A 109 0.80 -8.49 15.99
C GLU A 109 1.98 -7.72 16.55
N GLY A 110 2.27 -7.76 17.85
CA GLY A 110 3.37 -6.99 18.44
C GLY A 110 2.98 -5.54 18.76
N GLY A 111 3.98 -4.65 18.83
CA GLY A 111 3.79 -3.25 19.22
C GLY A 111 3.07 -2.41 18.17
N GLY A 112 2.29 -1.42 18.61
CA GLY A 112 1.66 -0.46 17.69
C GLY A 112 0.90 0.68 18.36
N VAL A 113 0.37 1.55 17.52
CA VAL A 113 -0.46 2.70 17.88
C VAL A 113 -1.72 2.67 17.03
N PHE A 114 -2.88 2.71 17.68
CA PHE A 114 -4.19 2.76 17.05
C PHE A 114 -4.83 4.12 17.30
N TYR A 115 -5.13 4.85 16.23
CA TYR A 115 -5.79 6.14 16.25
C TYR A 115 -7.28 5.95 15.97
N HIS A 116 -8.09 6.07 17.02
CA HIS A 116 -9.55 6.10 16.97
C HIS A 116 -10.00 7.52 16.62
N LEU A 117 -10.13 7.82 15.32
CA LEU A 117 -10.40 9.20 14.86
C LEU A 117 -11.82 9.66 15.19
N ASP A 118 -12.76 8.72 15.27
CA ASP A 118 -14.15 8.95 15.67
C ASP A 118 -14.27 9.51 17.10
N THR A 119 -13.49 8.94 18.02
CA THR A 119 -13.48 9.30 19.45
C THR A 119 -12.33 10.22 19.83
N ARG A 120 -11.47 10.56 18.85
CA ARG A 120 -10.23 11.31 19.04
C ARG A 120 -9.36 10.72 20.14
N ARG A 121 -9.10 9.40 20.06
CA ARG A 121 -8.26 8.68 21.02
C ARG A 121 -7.08 8.00 20.35
N VAL A 122 -5.95 7.99 21.03
CA VAL A 122 -4.77 7.21 20.67
C VAL A 122 -4.64 6.08 21.67
N GLN A 123 -4.50 4.86 21.16
CA GLN A 123 -4.25 3.66 21.93
C GLN A 123 -2.89 3.09 21.55
N GLU A 124 -1.92 3.18 22.46
CA GLU A 124 -0.58 2.60 22.28
C GLU A 124 -0.49 1.29 23.07
N GLY A 125 0.05 0.23 22.46
CA GLY A 125 0.03 -1.07 23.13
C GLY A 125 0.68 -2.22 22.36
N SER A 126 0.24 -3.43 22.69
CA SER A 126 0.60 -4.67 21.98
C SER A 126 -0.63 -5.42 21.50
N TRP A 127 -0.54 -6.00 20.30
CA TRP A 127 -1.58 -6.78 19.64
C TRP A 127 -1.14 -8.24 19.48
N LYS A 128 -2.11 -9.14 19.51
CA LYS A 128 -1.94 -10.55 19.18
C LYS A 128 -3.15 -11.01 18.39
N ASN A 129 -2.95 -11.45 17.14
CA ASN A 129 -4.04 -11.81 16.23
C ASN A 129 -5.16 -10.76 16.18
N ASP A 130 -4.81 -9.51 15.91
CA ASP A 130 -5.73 -8.36 15.85
C ASP A 130 -6.34 -7.89 17.18
N VAL A 131 -6.16 -8.64 18.26
CA VAL A 131 -6.67 -8.32 19.59
C VAL A 131 -5.61 -7.55 20.38
N CYS A 132 -5.98 -6.38 20.90
CA CYS A 132 -5.11 -5.62 21.81
C CYS A 132 -5.02 -6.35 23.16
N THR A 133 -3.81 -6.67 23.62
CA THR A 133 -3.59 -7.40 24.87
C THR A 133 -3.24 -6.50 26.03
N ASN A 134 -2.42 -5.47 25.80
CA ASN A 134 -2.00 -4.47 26.79
C ASN A 134 -1.92 -3.12 26.11
N SER A 135 -2.55 -2.07 26.64
CA SER A 135 -2.48 -0.73 26.05
C SER A 135 -2.73 0.38 27.05
N THR A 136 -2.19 1.55 26.74
CA THR A 136 -2.59 2.85 27.30
C THR A 136 -3.43 3.60 26.28
N THR A 137 -4.45 4.32 26.74
CA THR A 137 -5.31 5.13 25.88
C THR A 137 -5.31 6.58 26.38
N GLU A 138 -5.06 7.51 25.46
CA GLU A 138 -5.08 8.95 25.72
C GLU A 138 -5.97 9.66 24.70
N ASP A 139 -6.58 10.78 25.08
CA ASP A 139 -7.31 11.62 24.13
C ASP A 139 -6.31 12.42 23.27
N ILE A 140 -6.63 12.64 21.99
CA ILE A 140 -5.83 13.42 21.00
C ILE A 140 -5.85 14.94 21.34
N GLY A 141 -6.07 15.31 22.61
CA GLY A 141 -6.63 16.59 23.05
C GLY A 141 -5.76 17.46 23.96
N GLY A 142 -4.48 17.16 24.16
CA GLY A 142 -3.52 18.16 24.62
C GLY A 142 -2.80 18.75 23.42
N ARG A 143 -2.83 20.06 23.20
CA ARG A 143 -1.96 20.74 22.22
C ARG A 143 -0.49 20.40 22.49
N ARG A 144 0.02 19.29 21.95
CA ARG A 144 1.45 19.16 21.70
C ARG A 144 1.66 19.78 20.33
N SER A 145 2.03 21.07 20.34
CA SER A 145 2.76 21.65 19.21
C SER A 145 3.73 20.60 18.69
N ALA A 146 3.71 20.32 17.40
CA ALA A 146 4.67 19.40 16.79
C ALA A 146 6.07 19.81 17.25
N LEU A 147 6.67 19.04 18.16
CA LEU A 147 7.96 19.42 18.74
C LEU A 147 9.03 19.46 17.66
N HIS A 148 8.87 18.67 16.60
CA HIS A 148 9.55 18.83 15.33
C HIS A 148 8.56 18.53 14.18
N PRO A 149 8.47 19.37 13.14
CA PRO A 149 7.77 19.01 11.93
C PRO A 149 8.43 17.76 11.30
N PRO A 150 7.66 16.85 10.69
CA PRO A 150 8.24 15.78 9.89
C PRO A 150 9.12 16.42 8.81
N SER A 151 10.35 15.92 8.63
CA SER A 151 11.26 16.34 7.57
C SER A 151 10.77 15.80 6.22
N LEU A 152 9.60 16.27 5.78
CA LEU A 152 9.10 16.09 4.44
C LEU A 152 9.81 17.13 3.57
N HIS A 153 10.80 16.68 2.80
CA HIS A 153 11.26 17.45 1.65
C HIS A 153 10.10 17.53 0.65
N ILE A 154 9.32 18.61 0.73
CA ILE A 154 8.40 19.00 -0.33
C ILE A 154 9.27 19.38 -1.54
N PRO A 155 9.22 18.66 -2.67
CA PRO A 155 9.95 19.06 -3.86
C PRO A 155 9.42 20.42 -4.34
N ARG A 156 10.34 21.36 -4.63
CA ARG A 156 9.98 22.66 -5.20
C ARG A 156 9.33 22.44 -6.56
N ILE A 157 8.07 22.81 -6.69
CA ILE A 157 7.38 22.91 -7.98
C ILE A 157 7.93 24.16 -8.67
N ASN A 158 8.82 23.98 -9.66
CA ASN A 158 9.23 25.07 -10.55
C ASN A 158 8.10 25.36 -11.54
N GLY A 159 7.11 26.14 -11.11
CA GLY A 159 6.11 26.72 -12.01
C GLY A 159 6.67 27.95 -12.71
N GLN A 160 7.21 27.81 -13.92
CA GLN A 160 7.32 28.94 -14.84
C GLN A 160 5.94 29.18 -15.46
N ALA A 161 5.23 30.19 -14.96
CA ALA A 161 4.11 30.77 -15.67
C ALA A 161 4.68 31.56 -16.87
N LEU A 162 4.46 31.06 -18.08
CA LEU A 162 4.63 31.84 -19.31
C LEU A 162 3.46 32.83 -19.41
N LEU A 163 3.74 34.11 -19.15
CA LEU A 163 2.93 35.22 -19.62
C LEU A 163 3.20 35.38 -21.12
N LEU A 164 2.20 35.06 -21.94
CA LEU A 164 2.16 35.46 -23.34
C LEU A 164 1.65 36.92 -23.40
N HIS A 165 2.45 37.80 -23.99
CA HIS A 165 2.04 39.10 -24.50
C HIS A 165 1.83 39.00 -26.01
#